data_AF-A0A6A3NXA7-F1
#
_entry.id   AF-A0A6A3NXA7-F1
#
_cell.length_a   1.000
_cell.length_b   1.000
_cell.length_c   1.000
_cell.angle_alpha   90.00
_cell.angle_beta   90.00
_cell.angle_gamma   90.00
#
_symmetry.space_group_name_H-M   'P 1'
#
loop_
_entity.id
_entity.type
_entity.pdbx_description
1 polymer ?
#
loop_
_entity_poly.entity_id
_entity_poly.type
_entity_poly.pdbx_seq_one_letter_code
_entity_poly.pdbx_strand_id
1 'polypeptide(L)'
;MFGFVKDFTPKIYLWMRWIITRNLPVTEVENKLTREVVTLKPIAVRTQKTYMRFVVGKVGQTVATEMGESFGLMFDGWTCNSLHFLGTFAVYVVGHGTSGLSHFHRWTAAKRPMPILSTLRLR
;
A
#
# COMPACT_ATOMS: atom_id res chain seq x y z
N MET A 1 -10.34 -1.96 28.84
CA MET A 1 -11.68 -2.48 28.54
C MET A 1 -11.66 -3.07 27.13
N PHE A 2 -11.40 -4.37 26.98
CA PHE A 2 -11.36 -5.01 25.66
C PHE A 2 -12.80 -5.25 25.22
N GLY A 3 -13.31 -4.36 24.37
CA GLY A 3 -14.64 -4.48 23.76
C GLY A 3 -14.72 -5.75 22.91
N PHE A 4 -15.90 -6.38 22.91
CA PHE A 4 -16.21 -7.60 22.16
C PHE A 4 -15.81 -7.47 20.68
N VAL A 5 -14.61 -7.95 20.35
CA VAL A 5 -14.14 -8.05 18.96
C VAL A 5 -14.81 -9.29 18.38
N LYS A 6 -15.74 -9.12 17.44
CA LYS A 6 -16.34 -10.25 16.71
C LYS A 6 -15.22 -11.15 16.18
N ASP A 7 -15.36 -12.47 16.30
CA ASP A 7 -14.38 -13.48 15.84
C ASP A 7 -13.98 -13.35 14.36
N PHE A 8 -14.71 -12.55 13.59
CA PHE A 8 -14.44 -12.26 12.19
C PHE A 8 -13.32 -11.21 11.98
N THR A 9 -13.18 -10.25 12.89
CA THR A 9 -12.20 -9.16 12.77
C THR A 9 -10.75 -9.66 12.81
N PRO A 10 -10.36 -10.57 13.72
CA PRO A 10 -9.00 -11.12 13.71
C PRO A 10 -8.66 -11.86 12.41
N LYS A 11 -9.64 -12.53 11.78
CA LYS A 11 -9.45 -13.32 10.55
C LYS A 11 -9.10 -12.42 9.36
N ILE A 12 -9.85 -11.34 9.17
CA ILE A 12 -9.61 -10.40 8.08
C ILE A 12 -8.27 -9.69 8.28
N TYR A 13 -7.96 -9.29 9.51
CA TYR A 13 -6.67 -8.67 9.83
C TYR A 13 -5.50 -9.61 9.48
N LEU A 14 -5.57 -10.89 9.86
CA LEU A 14 -4.53 -11.87 9.53
C LEU A 14 -4.40 -12.08 8.03
N TRP A 15 -5.50 -12.16 7.29
CA TRP A 15 -5.46 -12.23 5.82
C TRP A 15 -4.87 -10.96 5.18
N MET A 16 -5.24 -9.77 5.66
CA MET A 16 -4.64 -8.51 5.20
C MET A 16 -3.15 -8.47 5.47
N ARG A 17 -2.72 -8.79 6.69
CA ARG A 17 -1.30 -8.85 7.06
C ARG A 17 -0.55 -9.82 6.15
N TRP A 18 -1.10 -11.02 5.92
CA TRP A 18 -0.49 -12.01 5.03
C TRP A 18 -0.29 -11.49 3.60
N ILE A 19 -1.32 -10.90 3.02
CA ILE A 19 -1.29 -10.38 1.64
C ILE A 19 -0.34 -9.19 1.52
N ILE A 20 -0.47 -8.21 2.41
CA ILE A 20 0.27 -6.94 2.35
C ILE A 20 1.75 -7.17 2.66
N THR A 21 2.07 -7.87 3.75
CA THR A 21 3.46 -8.06 4.18
C THR A 21 4.27 -8.92 3.19
N ARG A 22 3.62 -9.86 2.49
CA ARG A 22 4.30 -10.72 1.50
C ARG A 22 4.11 -10.25 0.06
N ASN A 23 3.46 -9.11 -0.17
CA ASN A 23 3.16 -8.57 -1.50
C ASN A 23 2.49 -9.60 -2.44
N LEU A 24 1.47 -10.31 -1.93
CA LEU A 24 0.73 -11.32 -2.70
C LEU A 24 -0.45 -10.70 -3.44
N PRO A 25 -0.95 -11.34 -4.51
CA PRO A 25 -2.19 -10.92 -5.13
C PRO A 25 -3.36 -11.11 -4.15
N VAL A 26 -4.35 -10.21 -4.20
CA VAL A 26 -5.55 -10.32 -3.32
C VAL A 26 -6.34 -11.61 -3.59
N THR A 27 -6.20 -12.20 -4.79
CA THR A 27 -6.80 -13.49 -5.18
C THR A 27 -6.26 -14.66 -4.36
N GLU A 28 -5.16 -14.49 -3.65
CA GLU A 28 -4.51 -15.53 -2.85
C GLU A 28 -5.40 -16.08 -1.73
N VAL A 29 -6.36 -15.29 -1.22
CA VAL A 29 -7.35 -15.76 -0.22
C VAL A 29 -8.29 -16.85 -0.74
N GLU A 30 -8.40 -16.97 -2.07
CA GLU A 30 -9.20 -17.97 -2.79
C GLU A 30 -8.35 -19.04 -3.47
N ASN A 31 -7.01 -18.94 -3.39
CA ASN A 31 -6.11 -19.92 -3.95
C ASN A 31 -6.29 -21.28 -3.23
N LYS A 32 -6.45 -22.35 -4.01
CA LYS A 32 -6.70 -23.71 -3.49
C LYS A 32 -5.55 -24.21 -2.63
N LEU A 33 -4.31 -24.14 -3.14
CA LEU A 33 -3.12 -24.60 -2.42
C LEU A 33 -2.92 -23.80 -1.12
N THR A 34 -3.17 -22.50 -1.17
CA THR A 34 -3.06 -21.63 0.00
C THR A 34 -4.08 -22.01 1.07
N ARG A 35 -5.31 -22.35 0.68
CA ARG A 35 -6.35 -22.81 1.60
C ARG A 35 -6.07 -24.18 2.21
N GLU A 36 -5.32 -25.03 1.51
CA GLU A 36 -4.92 -26.35 2.02
C GLU A 36 -3.87 -26.24 3.13
N VAL A 37 -2.95 -25.27 3.02
CA VAL A 37 -1.80 -25.17 3.94
C VAL A 37 -1.94 -24.08 5.00
N VAL A 38 -2.79 -23.08 4.79
CA VAL A 38 -2.98 -21.96 5.72
C VAL A 38 -4.10 -22.28 6.73
N THR A 39 -3.82 -22.07 8.02
CA THR A 39 -4.77 -22.34 9.12
C THR A 39 -5.87 -21.28 9.28
N LEU A 40 -5.82 -20.21 8.49
CA LEU A 40 -6.82 -19.14 8.49
C LEU A 40 -8.13 -19.62 7.86
N LYS A 41 -9.27 -19.31 8.50
CA LYS A 41 -10.58 -19.62 7.91
C LYS A 41 -10.71 -18.97 6.53
N PRO A 42 -11.17 -19.69 5.50
CA PRO A 42 -11.33 -19.16 4.15
C PRO A 42 -12.22 -17.92 4.13
N ILE A 43 -11.85 -16.94 3.32
CA ILE A 43 -12.66 -15.76 3.00
C ILE A 43 -12.76 -15.58 1.49
N ALA A 44 -13.77 -14.84 1.05
CA ALA A 44 -13.91 -14.44 -0.34
C ALA A 44 -13.02 -13.23 -0.67
N VAL A 45 -12.54 -13.14 -1.91
CA VAL A 45 -11.80 -11.97 -2.42
C VAL A 45 -12.63 -10.69 -2.27
N ARG A 46 -13.94 -10.78 -2.52
CA ARG A 46 -14.87 -9.64 -2.35
C ARG A 46 -14.88 -9.11 -0.91
N THR A 47 -14.88 -10.02 0.06
CA THR A 47 -14.80 -9.68 1.49
C THR A 47 -13.48 -9.00 1.79
N GLN A 48 -12.36 -9.60 1.37
CA GLN A 48 -11.03 -9.05 1.58
C GLN A 48 -10.90 -7.62 1.02
N LYS A 49 -11.30 -7.40 -0.24
CA LYS A 49 -11.29 -6.07 -0.87
C LYS A 49 -12.14 -5.05 -0.13
N THR A 50 -13.31 -5.46 0.37
CA THR A 50 -14.22 -4.58 1.10
C THR A 50 -13.58 -4.06 2.38
N TYR A 51 -12.96 -4.94 3.16
CA TYR A 51 -12.30 -4.52 4.39
C TYR A 51 -10.99 -3.78 4.14
N MET A 52 -10.22 -4.13 3.11
CA MET A 52 -9.05 -3.33 2.70
C MET A 52 -9.44 -1.89 2.39
N ARG A 53 -10.57 -1.66 1.70
CA ARG A 53 -11.10 -0.30 1.47
C ARG A 53 -11.43 0.45 2.77
N PHE A 54 -12.02 -0.23 3.76
CA PHE A 54 -12.30 0.39 5.06
C PHE A 54 -11.01 0.77 5.79
N VAL A 55 -9.99 -0.11 5.75
CA VAL A 55 -8.68 0.18 6.34
C VAL A 55 -8.02 1.35 5.62
N VAL A 56 -8.02 1.38 4.29
CA VAL A 56 -7.49 2.52 3.51
C VAL A 56 -8.18 3.83 3.90
N GLY A 57 -9.50 3.83 4.05
CA GLY A 57 -10.23 5.02 4.49
C GLY A 57 -9.81 5.49 5.89
N LYS A 58 -9.61 4.57 6.83
CA LYS A 58 -9.19 4.90 8.20
C LYS A 58 -7.73 5.34 8.28
N VAL A 59 -6.82 4.62 7.64
CA VAL A 59 -5.41 4.99 7.54
C VAL A 59 -5.26 6.33 6.83
N GLY A 60 -6.02 6.56 5.75
CA GLY A 60 -6.03 7.84 5.03
C GLY A 60 -6.46 9.01 5.91
N GLN A 61 -7.49 8.83 6.75
CA GLN A 61 -7.87 9.84 7.74
C GLN A 61 -6.75 10.14 8.73
N THR A 62 -6.12 9.09 9.29
CA THR A 62 -4.99 9.25 10.23
C THR A 62 -3.81 9.97 9.58
N VAL A 63 -3.43 9.56 8.37
CA VAL A 63 -2.35 10.19 7.59
C VAL A 63 -2.69 11.63 7.24
N ALA A 64 -3.94 11.93 6.85
CA ALA A 64 -4.37 13.31 6.57
C ALA A 64 -4.30 14.21 7.81
N THR A 65 -4.70 13.70 8.97
CA THR A 65 -4.58 14.43 10.25
C THR A 65 -3.11 14.65 10.63
N GLU A 66 -2.26 13.65 10.46
CA GLU A 66 -0.82 13.76 10.72
C GLU A 66 -0.12 14.74 9.78
N MET A 67 -0.52 14.74 8.51
CA MET A 67 0.01 15.58 7.44
C MET A 67 -0.32 17.06 7.64
N GLY A 68 -1.51 17.37 8.17
CA GLY A 68 -1.99 18.74 8.30
C GLY A 68 -2.14 19.45 6.95
N GLU A 69 -1.97 20.77 6.95
CA GLU A 69 -2.19 21.61 5.75
C GLU A 69 -0.90 21.82 4.92
N SER A 70 0.27 21.43 5.45
CA SER A 70 1.58 21.65 4.81
C SER A 70 2.16 20.36 4.27
N PHE A 71 1.95 20.09 2.99
CA PHE A 71 2.52 18.95 2.28
C PHE A 71 2.92 19.32 0.85
N GLY A 72 3.87 18.58 0.29
CA GLY A 72 4.23 18.63 -1.12
C GLY A 72 3.45 17.61 -1.93
N LEU A 73 3.17 17.92 -3.20
CA LEU A 73 2.66 16.96 -4.17
C LEU A 73 3.79 16.50 -5.09
N MET A 74 4.00 15.19 -5.17
CA MET A 74 4.92 14.56 -6.11
C MET A 74 4.12 13.79 -7.17
N PHE A 75 4.55 13.94 -8.41
CA PHE A 75 3.96 13.28 -9.57
C PHE A 75 4.97 12.33 -10.20
N ASP A 76 4.55 11.12 -10.56
CA ASP A 76 5.36 10.14 -11.29
C ASP A 76 4.55 9.61 -12.49
N GLY A 77 5.01 9.92 -13.70
CA GLY A 77 4.35 9.51 -14.93
C GLY A 77 5.04 8.31 -15.56
N TRP A 78 4.27 7.33 -16.03
CA TRP A 78 4.80 6.22 -16.84
C TRP A 78 3.83 5.85 -17.96
N THR A 79 4.35 5.21 -19.01
CA THR A 79 3.54 4.72 -20.15
C THR A 79 3.80 3.23 -20.32
N CYS A 80 2.73 2.45 -20.51
CA CYS A 80 2.79 1.05 -20.88
C CYS A 80 1.97 0.85 -22.16
N ASN A 81 2.65 0.60 -23.28
CA ASN A 81 2.06 0.56 -24.61
C ASN A 81 1.29 1.87 -24.93
N SER A 82 -0.03 1.79 -25.11
CA SER A 82 -0.91 2.92 -25.38
C SER A 82 -1.56 3.52 -24.11
N LEU A 83 -1.22 3.02 -22.92
CA LEU A 83 -1.77 3.50 -21.66
C LEU A 83 -0.78 4.43 -20.96
N HIS A 84 -1.23 5.66 -20.69
CA HIS A 84 -0.49 6.65 -19.92
C HIS A 84 -1.02 6.68 -18.49
N PHE A 85 -0.11 6.64 -17.52
CA PHE A 85 -0.42 6.61 -16.10
C PHE A 85 0.26 7.78 -15.38
N LEU A 86 -0.41 8.27 -14.35
CA LEU A 86 0.11 9.31 -13.46
C LEU A 86 -0.11 8.88 -12.01
N GLY A 87 0.98 8.62 -11.31
CA GLY A 87 1.01 8.45 -9.86
C GLY A 87 1.04 9.82 -9.19
N THR A 88 0.17 10.02 -8.21
CA THR A 88 0.15 11.22 -7.35
C THR A 88 0.47 10.82 -5.92
N PHE A 89 1.37 11.56 -5.29
CA PHE A 89 1.83 11.28 -3.92
C PHE A 89 1.82 12.56 -3.11
N ALA A 90 1.25 12.51 -1.91
CA ALA A 90 1.44 13.55 -0.91
C ALA A 90 2.71 13.23 -0.10
N VAL A 91 3.60 14.21 0.05
CA VAL A 91 4.87 14.11 0.75
C VAL A 91 4.88 15.12 1.88
N TYR A 92 5.04 14.66 3.12
CA TYR A 92 5.09 15.52 4.30
C TYR A 92 6.22 15.08 5.23
N VAL A 93 6.67 15.99 6.07
CA VAL A 93 7.70 15.71 7.08
C VAL A 93 7.00 15.35 8.38
N VAL A 94 7.28 14.15 8.90
CA VAL A 94 6.84 13.74 10.23
C VAL A 94 7.82 14.33 11.24
N GLY A 95 7.41 15.37 11.98
CA GLY A 95 8.27 16.07 12.92
C GLY A 95 7.62 16.30 14.27
N HIS A 96 8.31 15.91 15.35
CA HIS A 96 8.08 16.48 16.68
C HIS A 96 8.70 17.89 16.71
N GLY A 97 7.92 18.91 16.35
CA GLY A 97 8.31 20.31 16.54
C GLY A 97 9.20 20.90 15.44
N THR A 98 8.68 21.96 14.82
CA THR A 98 9.35 23.06 14.10
C THR A 98 10.53 22.78 13.16
N SER A 99 10.34 23.25 11.92
CA SER A 99 11.32 23.66 10.89
C SER A 99 11.65 22.65 9.78
N GLY A 100 10.95 22.85 8.65
CA GLY A 100 11.63 23.12 7.38
C GLY A 100 11.73 21.95 6.40
N LEU A 101 11.05 22.13 5.26
CA LEU A 101 11.11 21.39 3.98
C LEU A 101 12.52 21.31 3.34
N SER A 102 13.60 21.22 4.12
CA SER A 102 14.99 21.23 3.65
C SER A 102 15.45 19.88 3.05
N HIS A 103 14.73 18.78 3.31
CA HIS A 103 15.17 17.45 2.89
C HIS A 103 14.69 17.03 1.48
N PHE A 104 13.79 17.79 0.86
CA PHE A 104 13.25 17.47 -0.49
C PHE A 104 14.32 17.54 -1.59
N HIS A 105 15.28 18.45 -1.48
CA HIS A 105 16.37 18.60 -2.46
C HIS A 105 17.30 17.38 -2.56
N ARG A 106 17.33 16.50 -1.56
CA ARG A 106 18.24 15.33 -1.56
C ARG A 106 17.70 14.16 -2.38
N TRP A 107 16.37 14.04 -2.56
CA TRP A 107 15.77 12.89 -3.26
C TRP A 107 15.72 13.06 -4.78
N THR A 108 15.52 14.30 -5.27
CA THR A 108 15.55 14.60 -6.72
C THR A 108 16.90 14.28 -7.37
N ALA A 109 18.01 14.35 -6.62
CA ALA A 109 19.35 13.97 -7.09
C ALA A 109 19.57 12.45 -7.20
N ALA A 110 18.72 11.62 -6.58
CA ALA A 110 18.83 10.16 -6.59
C ALA A 110 18.10 9.51 -7.79
N LYS A 111 17.25 10.25 -8.54
CA LYS A 111 16.71 9.81 -9.84
C LYS A 111 17.78 9.89 -10.96
N ARG A 112 19.03 9.50 -10.70
CA ARG A 112 19.90 9.01 -11.78
C ARG A 112 19.45 7.58 -12.10
N PRO A 113 19.22 7.24 -13.38
CA PRO A 113 18.52 6.03 -13.76
C PRO A 113 19.30 4.80 -13.27
N MET A 114 18.72 4.07 -12.30
CA MET A 114 19.05 2.66 -12.10
C MET A 114 18.49 1.91 -13.31
N PRO A 115 19.32 1.31 -14.17
CA PRO A 115 18.83 0.50 -15.27
C PRO A 115 18.39 -0.85 -14.71
N ILE A 116 17.11 -0.98 -14.37
CA ILE A 116 16.49 -2.29 -14.08
C ILE A 116 15.66 -2.67 -15.30
N LEU A 117 16.34 -3.27 -16.29
CA LEU A 117 15.91 -4.36 -17.19
C LEU A 117 16.77 -4.31 -18.46
N SER A 118 17.98 -4.85 -18.40
CA SER A 118 18.55 -5.43 -19.60
C SER A 118 17.94 -6.83 -19.80
N THR A 119 17.13 -6.96 -20.85
CA THR A 119 16.99 -8.19 -21.64
C THR A 119 16.32 -9.40 -20.97
N LEU A 120 14.98 -9.47 -21.06
CA LEU A 120 14.36 -10.69 -21.53
C LEU A 120 13.71 -10.38 -22.88
N ARG A 121 14.51 -10.58 -23.94
CA ARG A 121 14.01 -10.65 -25.31
C ARG A 121 12.98 -11.77 -25.38
N LEU A 122 11.82 -11.45 -25.95
CA LEU A 122 10.95 -12.42 -26.59
C LEU A 122 11.77 -13.26 -27.59
N ARG A 123 11.79 -14.57 -27.37
CA ARG A 123 11.49 -15.57 -28.40
C ARG A 123 10.60 -16.63 -27.76
#